data_AF-A0A2G5TIU3-F1
#
_entry.id   AF-A0A2G5TIU3-F1
#
_cell.length_a   1.000
_cell.length_b   1.000
_cell.length_c   1.000
_cell.angle_alpha   90.00
_cell.angle_beta   90.00
_cell.angle_gamma   90.00
#
_symmetry.space_group_name_H-M   'P 1'
#
loop_
_entity.id
_entity.type
_entity.pdbx_description
1 polymer ?
#
loop_
_entity_poly.entity_id
_entity_poly.type
_entity_poly.pdbx_seq_one_letter_code
_entity_poly.pdbx_strand_id
1 'polypeptide(L)'
;MLLQEPTSSTLTCKICCEPAHGVHFGVASCRACAAFFRRTTVLGKKYSCRLKNEQCTTNNEDRFNCRYCRYQKCLSCGMTPENVKYNYDSAVHYTKKPSPKMKAGYLDHPTDPSPPIEIDQPICARQTKDVTYEVQTDEKGEPIVKLDITGLLNNITSVLDDFIPSEDVRDLNTLTRMNHALIEYRQIHHSNVIKFVQTISMREILMTGNDQIKSITKFLMHSVPFRSLRNEDQMQMLKSIWVQWKRLERYASTAQIFGKRMYEDQIVTLVPGLAAYLNKIHVDCAAFIYKKAEGMKFFMENFNTRMMEEVGKPLVELELTSVETAFMLAQMSWQVAGKELQGDVLKASESEQETLANELHIYYIEELRLPNYASRLIKIMNIINAAQKIHFERQSFMDLVRIFDFFRVHVSDPEIYKAYF
;
A
#
# COMPACT_ATOMS: atom_id res chain seq x y z
N MET A 1 13.83 31.64 -53.28
CA MET A 1 13.51 30.26 -52.85
C MET A 1 13.79 30.16 -51.36
N LEU A 2 12.76 30.31 -50.52
CA LEU A 2 12.81 29.88 -49.13
C LEU A 2 11.78 28.75 -49.02
N LEU A 3 12.25 27.59 -48.62
CA LEU A 3 11.48 26.36 -48.52
C LEU A 3 10.42 26.50 -47.41
N GLN A 4 9.17 26.22 -47.76
CA GLN A 4 8.06 26.06 -46.82
C GLN A 4 8.20 24.73 -46.08
N GLU A 5 8.15 24.75 -44.75
CA GLU A 5 7.78 23.58 -43.94
C GLU A 5 6.26 23.59 -43.68
N PRO A 6 5.59 22.42 -43.65
CA PRO A 6 4.13 22.35 -43.57
C PRO A 6 3.61 22.69 -42.17
N THR A 7 2.64 23.60 -42.12
CA THR A 7 1.88 24.00 -40.94
C THR A 7 1.23 22.80 -40.24
N SER A 8 1.61 22.54 -38.99
CA SER A 8 0.87 21.66 -38.07
C SER A 8 -0.56 22.21 -37.90
N SER A 9 -1.56 21.49 -38.41
CA SER A 9 -2.96 21.84 -38.27
C SER A 9 -3.35 21.86 -36.78
N THR A 10 -3.66 23.03 -36.24
CA THR A 10 -4.18 23.19 -34.87
C THR A 10 -5.55 22.52 -34.77
N LEU A 11 -5.58 21.31 -34.22
CA LEU A 11 -6.80 20.53 -34.04
C LEU A 11 -7.83 21.32 -33.19
N THR A 12 -9.10 21.35 -33.59
CA THR A 12 -10.17 22.08 -32.85
C THR A 12 -11.04 21.12 -32.03
N CYS A 13 -11.47 21.55 -30.84
CA CYS A 13 -12.31 20.78 -29.93
C CYS A 13 -13.72 20.64 -30.49
N LYS A 14 -14.19 19.41 -30.73
CA LYS A 14 -15.52 19.14 -31.29
C LYS A 14 -16.69 19.41 -30.32
N ILE A 15 -16.41 19.81 -29.08
CA ILE A 15 -17.42 20.02 -28.03
C ILE A 15 -17.68 21.53 -27.83
N CYS A 16 -16.62 22.32 -27.74
CA CYS A 16 -16.71 23.76 -27.45
C CYS A 16 -15.97 24.67 -28.43
N CYS A 17 -15.44 24.11 -29.53
CA CYS A 17 -14.75 24.81 -30.62
C CYS A 17 -13.44 25.53 -30.24
N GLU A 18 -12.97 25.39 -28.99
CA GLU A 18 -11.64 25.84 -28.56
C GLU A 18 -10.49 24.99 -29.15
N PRO A 19 -9.23 25.44 -29.10
CA PRO A 19 -8.09 24.61 -29.47
C PRO A 19 -8.08 23.27 -28.73
N ALA A 20 -8.10 22.16 -29.48
CA ALA A 20 -7.98 20.82 -28.93
C ALA A 20 -6.52 20.53 -28.58
N HIS A 21 -6.34 19.74 -27.54
CA HIS A 21 -5.02 19.34 -27.05
C HIS A 21 -4.71 17.87 -27.38
N GLY A 22 -5.55 17.23 -28.18
CA GLY A 22 -5.48 15.82 -28.54
C GLY A 22 -6.86 15.17 -28.61
N VAL A 23 -6.85 13.84 -28.76
CA VAL A 23 -8.06 13.01 -28.73
C VAL A 23 -8.25 12.47 -27.32
N HIS A 24 -9.41 12.73 -26.73
CA HIS A 24 -9.78 12.22 -25.41
C HIS A 24 -11.15 11.55 -25.49
N PHE A 25 -11.26 10.36 -24.91
CA PHE A 25 -12.49 9.54 -24.95
C PHE A 25 -13.03 9.28 -26.36
N GLY A 26 -12.13 9.22 -27.36
CA GLY A 26 -12.48 9.00 -28.76
C GLY A 26 -12.74 10.25 -29.59
N VAL A 27 -12.69 11.46 -28.99
CA VAL A 27 -13.01 12.72 -29.68
C VAL A 27 -11.92 13.77 -29.49
N ALA A 28 -11.54 14.45 -30.58
CA ALA A 28 -10.68 15.63 -30.55
C ALA A 28 -11.29 16.70 -29.63
N SER A 29 -10.63 16.98 -28.50
CA SER A 29 -11.19 17.83 -27.46
C SER A 29 -10.13 18.61 -26.68
N CYS A 30 -10.55 19.71 -26.06
CA CYS A 30 -9.71 20.44 -25.12
C CYS A 30 -9.68 19.74 -23.75
N ARG A 31 -8.64 20.00 -22.96
CA ARG A 31 -8.46 19.39 -21.62
C ARG A 31 -9.66 19.63 -20.70
N ALA A 32 -10.31 20.79 -20.81
CA ALA A 32 -11.48 21.14 -20.01
C ALA A 32 -12.71 20.26 -20.33
N CYS A 33 -12.99 19.99 -21.62
CA CYS A 33 -14.08 19.10 -22.02
C CYS A 33 -13.80 17.64 -21.65
N ALA A 34 -12.55 17.20 -21.76
CA ALA A 34 -12.13 15.88 -21.31
C ALA A 34 -12.30 15.70 -19.80
N ALA A 35 -11.82 16.64 -18.98
CA ALA A 35 -11.98 16.58 -17.53
C ALA A 35 -13.44 16.71 -17.07
N PHE A 36 -14.25 17.49 -17.80
CA PHE A 36 -15.70 17.57 -17.57
C PHE A 36 -16.37 16.22 -17.84
N PHE A 37 -16.17 15.65 -19.03
CA PHE A 37 -16.75 14.37 -19.41
C PHE A 37 -16.36 13.26 -18.42
N ARG A 38 -15.07 13.15 -18.11
CA ARG A 38 -14.57 12.20 -17.11
C ARG A 38 -15.23 12.39 -15.77
N ARG A 39 -15.31 13.58 -15.18
CA ARG A 39 -15.93 13.76 -13.84
C ARG A 39 -17.43 13.50 -13.83
N THR A 40 -18.13 13.85 -14.92
CA THR A 40 -19.58 13.64 -15.01
C THR A 40 -19.89 12.15 -15.10
N THR A 41 -19.18 11.43 -15.95
CA THR A 41 -19.32 9.99 -16.07
C THR A 41 -18.73 9.29 -14.85
N VAL A 42 -17.59 9.77 -14.28
CA VAL A 42 -16.87 9.30 -13.06
C VAL A 42 -17.64 9.39 -11.72
N LEU A 43 -18.62 10.27 -11.66
CA LEU A 43 -19.41 10.45 -10.44
C LEU A 43 -20.89 10.21 -10.69
N GLY A 44 -21.25 9.62 -11.84
CA GLY A 44 -22.64 9.38 -12.25
C GLY A 44 -23.53 10.62 -12.20
N LYS A 45 -22.97 11.82 -12.43
CA LYS A 45 -23.69 13.08 -12.21
C LYS A 45 -24.79 13.27 -13.24
N LYS A 46 -26.04 13.36 -12.76
CA LYS A 46 -27.19 13.73 -13.58
C LYS A 46 -27.37 15.25 -13.55
N TYR A 47 -27.49 15.86 -14.73
CA TYR A 47 -27.78 17.29 -14.88
C TYR A 47 -29.15 17.47 -15.52
N SER A 48 -29.80 18.60 -15.25
CA SER A 48 -31.03 19.02 -15.94
C SER A 48 -30.77 20.28 -16.75
N CYS A 49 -31.34 20.37 -17.94
CA CYS A 49 -31.26 21.59 -18.75
C CYS A 49 -32.02 22.73 -18.07
N ARG A 50 -31.34 23.85 -17.77
CA ARG A 50 -31.95 25.02 -17.11
C ARG A 50 -33.03 25.68 -17.97
N LEU A 51 -32.84 25.69 -19.30
CA LEU A 51 -33.78 26.28 -20.26
C LEU A 51 -34.86 25.29 -20.72
N LYS A 52 -34.82 24.03 -20.26
CA LYS A 52 -35.78 22.94 -20.57
C LYS A 52 -36.04 22.66 -22.07
N ASN A 53 -35.29 23.28 -22.97
CA ASN A 53 -35.40 23.09 -24.43
C ASN A 53 -34.31 22.16 -25.00
N GLU A 54 -33.37 21.71 -24.15
CA GLU A 54 -32.29 20.77 -24.48
C GLU A 54 -31.38 21.15 -25.67
N GLN A 55 -31.39 22.42 -26.08
CA GLN A 55 -30.72 22.91 -27.30
C GLN A 55 -29.75 24.07 -27.02
N CYS A 56 -29.24 24.20 -25.79
CA CYS A 56 -28.26 25.25 -25.46
C CYS A 56 -26.97 25.10 -26.27
N THR A 57 -26.48 26.20 -26.84
CA THR A 57 -25.19 26.28 -27.53
C THR A 57 -24.03 26.05 -26.54
N THR A 58 -22.97 25.39 -27.00
CA THR A 58 -21.79 25.05 -26.17
C THR A 58 -20.54 25.86 -26.55
N ASN A 59 -20.73 26.96 -27.28
CA ASN A 59 -19.67 27.82 -27.79
C ASN A 59 -19.20 28.83 -26.73
N ASN A 60 -18.03 29.44 -26.95
CA ASN A 60 -17.31 30.20 -25.94
C ASN A 60 -17.88 31.60 -25.64
N GLU A 61 -18.93 32.02 -26.35
CA GLU A 61 -19.55 33.35 -26.16
C GLU A 61 -20.48 33.40 -24.94
N ASP A 62 -21.01 32.27 -24.49
CA ASP A 62 -21.86 32.20 -23.30
C ASP A 62 -21.10 31.64 -22.09
N ARG A 63 -20.79 32.52 -21.13
CA ARG A 63 -20.14 32.18 -19.83
C ARG A 63 -20.94 31.20 -18.96
N PHE A 64 -22.14 30.79 -19.39
CA PHE A 64 -22.99 29.83 -18.68
C PHE A 64 -23.30 28.59 -19.54
N ASN A 65 -22.26 27.88 -19.96
CA ASN A 65 -22.40 26.60 -20.66
C ASN A 65 -23.22 25.58 -19.84
N CYS A 66 -24.41 25.23 -20.35
CA CYS A 66 -25.35 24.31 -19.72
C CYS A 66 -24.73 22.91 -19.57
N ARG A 67 -24.58 22.44 -18.33
CA ARG A 67 -23.91 21.14 -18.03
C ARG A 67 -24.63 19.94 -18.66
N TYR A 68 -25.96 20.00 -18.75
CA TYR A 68 -26.74 18.98 -19.45
C TYR A 68 -26.39 18.94 -20.94
N CYS A 69 -26.57 20.06 -21.65
CA CYS A 69 -26.34 20.12 -23.10
C CYS A 69 -24.87 19.85 -23.44
N ARG A 70 -23.92 20.29 -22.60
CA ARG A 70 -22.49 19.99 -22.78
C ARG A 70 -22.22 18.50 -22.67
N TYR A 71 -22.83 17.81 -21.70
CA TYR A 71 -22.66 16.36 -21.54
C TYR A 71 -23.31 15.59 -22.69
N GLN A 72 -24.52 15.98 -23.10
CA GLN A 72 -25.18 15.41 -24.28
C GLN A 72 -24.36 15.64 -25.56
N LYS A 73 -23.74 16.82 -25.69
CA LYS A 73 -22.86 17.12 -26.82
C LYS A 73 -21.63 16.21 -26.84
N CYS A 74 -21.00 15.97 -25.67
CA CYS A 74 -19.91 15.01 -25.55
C CYS A 74 -20.33 13.62 -26.09
N LEU A 75 -21.47 13.10 -25.63
CA LEU A 75 -22.00 11.81 -26.06
C LEU A 75 -22.30 11.79 -27.57
N SER A 76 -22.99 12.82 -28.08
CA SER A 76 -23.37 12.92 -29.50
C SER A 76 -22.17 13.02 -30.43
N CYS A 77 -21.06 13.63 -29.98
CA CYS A 77 -19.82 13.72 -30.74
C CYS A 77 -18.97 12.45 -30.67
N GLY A 78 -19.44 11.42 -29.95
CA GLY A 78 -18.77 10.12 -29.85
C GLY A 78 -17.84 9.97 -28.65
N MET A 79 -17.94 10.83 -27.63
CA MET A 79 -17.26 10.55 -26.37
C MET A 79 -17.99 9.41 -25.67
N THR A 80 -17.33 8.27 -25.51
CA THR A 80 -17.98 7.10 -24.94
C THR A 80 -17.63 6.92 -23.46
N PRO A 81 -18.62 6.61 -22.59
CA PRO A 81 -18.39 6.20 -21.20
C PRO A 81 -17.49 4.97 -21.08
N GLU A 82 -17.48 4.07 -22.07
CA GLU A 82 -16.65 2.87 -22.05
C GLU A 82 -15.14 3.17 -22.08
N ASN A 83 -14.74 4.32 -22.63
CA ASN A 83 -13.35 4.81 -22.56
C ASN A 83 -13.03 5.55 -21.25
N VAL A 84 -14.04 5.77 -20.40
CA VAL A 84 -13.89 6.23 -19.04
C VAL A 84 -13.81 4.97 -18.19
N LYS A 85 -12.62 4.38 -18.11
CA LYS A 85 -12.40 3.20 -17.28
C LYS A 85 -12.84 3.49 -15.85
N TYR A 86 -13.86 2.78 -15.45
CA TYR A 86 -14.21 2.54 -14.07
C TYR A 86 -14.18 1.06 -13.81
N ASN A 87 -13.57 0.71 -12.69
CA ASN A 87 -13.59 -0.64 -12.17
C ASN A 87 -15.03 -0.95 -11.70
N TYR A 88 -15.67 -1.77 -12.52
CA TYR A 88 -16.60 -2.88 -12.31
C TYR A 88 -17.57 -2.90 -11.12
N ASP A 89 -18.81 -3.33 -11.41
CA ASP A 89 -19.48 -4.30 -10.55
C ASP A 89 -20.31 -5.32 -11.37
N SER A 90 -20.24 -6.57 -10.91
CA SER A 90 -20.84 -7.80 -11.45
C SER A 90 -22.29 -7.96 -10.89
N ALA A 91 -23.24 -8.78 -11.35
CA ALA A 91 -23.21 -10.10 -11.99
C ALA A 91 -24.63 -10.54 -12.50
N VAL A 92 -24.64 -11.65 -13.27
CA VAL A 92 -25.73 -12.64 -13.61
C VAL A 92 -26.93 -12.19 -14.49
N HIS A 93 -27.35 -12.86 -15.58
CA HIS A 93 -27.50 -14.32 -15.83
C HIS A 93 -27.83 -14.66 -17.33
N TYR A 94 -27.39 -15.83 -17.83
CA TYR A 94 -27.83 -16.63 -19.02
C TYR A 94 -27.53 -16.07 -20.46
N THR A 95 -27.02 -16.76 -21.49
CA THR A 95 -26.57 -18.16 -21.74
C THR A 95 -25.80 -18.29 -23.08
N LYS A 96 -24.86 -19.27 -23.14
CA LYS A 96 -24.34 -20.06 -24.30
C LYS A 96 -23.53 -19.40 -25.46
N LYS A 97 -22.18 -19.59 -25.37
CA LYS A 97 -21.14 -20.15 -26.32
C LYS A 97 -21.48 -20.37 -27.83
N PRO A 98 -20.47 -20.53 -28.76
CA PRO A 98 -19.02 -20.18 -28.72
C PRO A 98 -18.34 -19.64 -30.04
N SER A 99 -17.16 -19.00 -29.87
CA SER A 99 -15.93 -18.94 -30.73
C SER A 99 -15.93 -18.21 -32.10
N PRO A 100 -14.77 -17.78 -32.68
CA PRO A 100 -13.37 -17.75 -32.21
C PRO A 100 -12.66 -16.36 -32.29
N LYS A 101 -11.48 -16.31 -31.65
CA LYS A 101 -10.56 -15.19 -31.35
C LYS A 101 -10.11 -14.35 -32.58
N MET A 102 -9.82 -13.06 -32.38
CA MET A 102 -8.51 -12.45 -32.66
C MET A 102 -8.30 -11.04 -32.03
N LYS A 103 -7.51 -11.05 -30.93
CA LYS A 103 -6.49 -10.11 -30.40
C LYS A 103 -6.75 -8.59 -30.34
N ALA A 104 -6.82 -8.07 -29.11
CA ALA A 104 -6.57 -6.68 -28.73
C ALA A 104 -5.34 -6.58 -27.80
N GLY A 105 -4.52 -5.54 -27.99
CA GLY A 105 -3.26 -5.28 -27.30
C GLY A 105 -3.41 -4.74 -25.88
N TYR A 106 -2.50 -5.21 -25.02
CA TYR A 106 -2.38 -5.05 -23.57
C TYR A 106 -2.02 -3.60 -23.13
N LEU A 107 -2.60 -3.16 -22.01
CA LEU A 107 -1.90 -2.34 -21.03
C LEU A 107 -1.30 -3.35 -20.03
N ASP A 108 0.03 -3.40 -19.94
CA ASP A 108 0.77 -4.46 -19.26
C ASP A 108 0.48 -4.53 -17.76
N HIS A 109 -0.21 -5.60 -17.32
CA HIS A 109 0.12 -6.23 -16.04
C HIS A 109 1.63 -6.51 -16.03
N PRO A 110 2.35 -6.47 -14.89
CA PRO A 110 3.74 -6.89 -14.86
C PRO A 110 3.82 -8.29 -15.49
N THR A 111 4.32 -8.34 -16.73
CA THR A 111 4.72 -9.58 -17.37
C THR A 111 5.79 -10.15 -16.47
N ASP A 112 5.72 -11.46 -16.22
CA ASP A 112 6.84 -12.17 -15.61
C ASP A 112 8.14 -11.65 -16.22
N PRO A 113 9.16 -11.31 -15.41
CA PRO A 113 10.45 -11.04 -16.00
C PRO A 113 10.83 -12.26 -16.80
N SER A 114 11.40 -12.02 -17.97
CA SER A 114 12.44 -12.87 -18.55
C SER A 114 13.30 -13.50 -17.46
N PRO A 115 13.85 -14.72 -17.68
CA PRO A 115 14.35 -15.62 -16.66
C PRO A 115 15.02 -14.91 -15.47
N PRO A 116 14.71 -15.36 -14.24
CA PRO A 116 15.07 -14.70 -12.99
C PRO A 116 16.47 -14.09 -13.07
N ILE A 117 16.52 -12.78 -12.98
CA ILE A 117 17.79 -12.07 -13.00
C ILE A 117 18.51 -12.43 -11.70
N GLU A 118 19.67 -13.07 -11.80
CA GLU A 118 20.62 -13.14 -10.68
C GLU A 118 21.04 -11.70 -10.37
N ILE A 119 20.69 -11.25 -9.17
CA ILE A 119 20.97 -9.91 -8.71
C ILE A 119 22.41 -9.93 -8.16
N ASP A 120 23.38 -9.67 -9.03
CA ASP A 120 24.80 -9.56 -8.63
C ASP A 120 25.12 -8.27 -7.86
N GLN A 121 24.19 -7.31 -7.81
CA GLN A 121 24.38 -6.03 -7.11
C GLN A 121 23.16 -5.67 -6.25
N PRO A 122 23.34 -5.19 -5.00
CA PRO A 122 22.24 -4.79 -4.13
C PRO A 122 21.36 -3.74 -4.82
N ILE A 123 20.08 -4.07 -5.02
CA ILE A 123 19.11 -3.22 -5.72
C ILE A 123 18.83 -1.95 -4.91
N CYS A 124 18.94 -2.03 -3.58
CA CYS A 124 19.02 -0.88 -2.71
C CYS A 124 20.49 -0.55 -2.42
N ALA A 125 21.10 0.26 -3.28
CA ALA A 125 22.35 0.96 -2.98
C ALA A 125 22.20 2.06 -1.91
N ARG A 126 21.11 2.05 -1.12
CA ARG A 126 20.97 2.97 0.02
C ARG A 126 21.83 2.42 1.16
N GLN A 127 23.04 2.95 1.29
CA GLN A 127 23.62 3.08 2.62
C GLN A 127 22.67 3.96 3.43
N THR A 128 21.88 3.36 4.31
CA THR A 128 21.26 4.08 5.39
C THR A 128 22.39 4.62 6.27
N LYS A 129 22.64 5.93 6.24
CA LYS A 129 23.68 6.57 7.06
C LYS A 129 23.55 6.26 8.56
N ASP A 130 22.37 5.81 8.95
CA ASP A 130 21.94 5.63 10.32
C ASP A 130 22.08 4.17 10.82
N VAL A 131 22.48 3.24 9.94
CA VAL A 131 22.67 1.83 10.28
C VAL A 131 23.96 1.29 9.68
N THR A 132 24.82 0.75 10.53
CA THR A 132 26.05 0.06 10.11
C THR A 132 25.81 -1.44 10.10
N TYR A 133 26.18 -2.08 8.99
CA TYR A 133 26.14 -3.53 8.81
C TYR A 133 27.54 -4.04 8.53
N GLU A 134 28.04 -4.92 9.38
CA GLU A 134 29.33 -5.58 9.22
C GLU A 134 29.19 -7.08 9.42
N VAL A 135 29.94 -7.84 8.62
CA VAL A 135 30.15 -9.28 8.85
C VAL A 135 31.57 -9.44 9.33
N GLN A 136 31.71 -9.87 10.57
CA GLN A 136 33.00 -10.21 11.19
C GLN A 136 33.10 -11.73 11.28
N THR A 137 34.31 -12.25 11.51
CA THR A 137 34.53 -13.67 11.77
C THR A 137 34.99 -13.86 13.20
N ASP A 138 34.52 -14.93 13.86
CA ASP A 138 35.05 -15.33 15.15
C ASP A 138 36.43 -15.99 15.04
N GLU A 139 36.98 -16.42 16.18
CA GLU A 139 38.28 -17.11 16.25
C GLU A 139 38.34 -18.42 15.44
N LYS A 140 37.17 -18.99 15.08
CA LYS A 140 37.03 -20.22 14.29
C LYS A 140 36.75 -19.94 12.81
N GLY A 141 36.67 -18.67 12.41
CA GLY A 141 36.37 -18.25 11.03
C GLY A 141 34.86 -18.20 10.71
N GLU A 142 33.99 -18.36 11.71
CA GLU A 142 32.54 -18.38 11.52
C GLU A 142 31.96 -16.95 11.49
N PRO A 143 30.99 -16.66 10.60
CA PRO A 143 30.45 -15.32 10.46
C PRO A 143 29.63 -14.87 11.69
N ILE A 144 29.80 -13.61 12.05
CA ILE A 144 29.04 -12.87 13.06
C ILE A 144 28.57 -11.57 12.41
N VAL A 145 27.26 -11.37 12.33
CA VAL A 145 26.69 -10.11 11.87
C VAL A 145 26.66 -9.11 13.00
N LYS A 146 27.18 -7.91 12.78
CA LYS A 146 27.02 -6.75 13.66
C LYS A 146 26.14 -5.71 12.99
N LEU A 147 25.07 -5.34 13.69
CA LEU A 147 24.09 -4.34 13.30
C LEU A 147 24.09 -3.22 14.34
N ASP A 148 24.74 -2.11 14.02
CA ASP A 148 24.61 -0.90 14.83
C ASP A 148 23.51 -0.02 14.26
N ILE A 149 22.43 0.14 15.03
CA ILE A 149 21.26 0.95 14.70
C ILE A 149 21.13 2.19 15.59
N THR A 150 22.18 2.59 16.30
CA THR A 150 22.13 3.72 17.23
C THR A 150 21.70 5.01 16.51
N GLY A 151 22.21 5.23 15.29
CA GLY A 151 21.79 6.36 14.45
C GLY A 151 20.30 6.31 14.10
N LEU A 152 19.78 5.13 13.78
CA LEU A 152 18.35 4.92 13.50
C LEU A 152 17.49 5.24 14.72
N LEU A 153 17.88 4.77 15.90
CA LEU A 153 17.16 5.04 17.14
C LEU A 153 17.15 6.55 17.46
N ASN A 154 18.29 7.23 17.29
CA ASN A 154 18.36 8.69 17.47
C ASN A 154 17.41 9.42 16.51
N ASN A 155 17.32 8.98 15.25
CA ASN A 155 16.40 9.56 14.27
C ASN A 155 14.94 9.28 14.60
N ILE A 156 14.61 8.10 15.14
CA ILE A 156 13.27 7.80 15.64
C ILE A 156 12.94 8.72 16.81
N THR A 157 13.85 8.86 17.79
CA THR A 157 13.65 9.74 18.95
C THR A 157 13.40 11.19 18.53
N SER A 158 14.17 11.74 17.58
CA SER A 158 13.88 13.08 17.04
C SER A 158 12.50 13.17 16.38
N VAL A 159 12.03 12.12 15.69
CA VAL A 159 10.65 12.11 15.19
C VAL A 159 9.63 12.08 16.34
N LEU A 160 9.88 11.34 17.42
CA LEU A 160 9.00 11.32 18.59
C LEU A 160 8.94 12.69 19.29
N ASP A 161 10.06 13.40 19.36
CA ASP A 161 10.16 14.69 20.04
C ASP A 161 9.62 15.86 19.20
N ASP A 162 9.95 15.90 17.90
CA ASP A 162 9.75 17.09 17.07
C ASP A 162 8.51 17.02 16.16
N PHE A 163 7.82 15.88 16.09
CA PHE A 163 6.76 15.71 15.10
C PHE A 163 5.52 16.56 15.40
N ILE A 164 5.15 17.36 14.39
CA ILE A 164 3.92 18.13 14.37
C ILE A 164 3.21 17.84 13.03
N PRO A 165 1.93 17.41 13.04
CA PRO A 165 1.15 17.29 11.81
C PRO A 165 1.14 18.59 11.01
N SER A 166 1.28 18.48 9.70
CA SER A 166 1.22 19.63 8.79
C SER A 166 -0.12 20.34 8.89
N GLU A 167 -0.13 21.65 8.59
CA GLU A 167 -1.30 22.51 8.79
C GLU A 167 -2.54 22.01 8.03
N ASP A 168 -2.36 21.42 6.86
CA ASP A 168 -3.41 20.89 6.00
C ASP A 168 -4.09 19.63 6.54
N VAL A 169 -3.43 18.88 7.43
CA VAL A 169 -3.99 17.67 8.04
C VAL A 169 -4.25 17.79 9.54
N ARG A 170 -3.72 18.82 10.20
CA ARG A 170 -3.76 18.96 11.67
C ARG A 170 -5.18 18.90 12.23
N ASP A 171 -6.12 19.54 11.54
CA ASP A 171 -7.51 19.69 11.99
C ASP A 171 -8.42 18.54 11.51
N LEU A 172 -7.90 17.57 10.76
CA LEU A 172 -8.64 16.40 10.33
C LEU A 172 -8.80 15.40 11.49
N ASN A 173 -9.77 14.50 11.39
CA ASN A 173 -9.94 13.41 12.36
C ASN A 173 -8.74 12.43 12.33
N THR A 174 -8.60 11.60 13.36
CA THR A 174 -7.38 10.82 13.56
C THR A 174 -7.12 9.81 12.43
N LEU A 175 -8.13 9.03 12.05
CA LEU A 175 -8.08 8.05 10.97
C LEU A 175 -7.72 8.70 9.64
N THR A 176 -8.24 9.90 9.35
CA THR A 176 -7.90 10.65 8.15
C THR A 176 -6.44 11.06 8.15
N ARG A 177 -5.92 11.59 9.27
CA ARG A 177 -4.49 11.91 9.41
C ARG A 177 -3.61 10.67 9.22
N MET A 178 -3.98 9.54 9.81
CA MET A 178 -3.26 8.27 9.66
C MET A 178 -3.33 7.74 8.21
N ASN A 179 -4.45 7.92 7.51
CA ASN A 179 -4.55 7.60 6.08
C ASN A 179 -3.63 8.49 5.23
N HIS A 180 -3.53 9.79 5.53
CA HIS A 180 -2.55 10.67 4.88
C HIS A 180 -1.11 10.15 5.06
N ALA A 181 -0.75 9.75 6.28
CA ALA A 181 0.56 9.18 6.56
C ALA A 181 0.80 7.84 5.84
N LEU A 182 -0.22 7.00 5.70
CA LEU A 182 -0.14 5.76 4.91
C LEU A 182 0.10 6.08 3.42
N ILE A 183 -0.53 7.13 2.89
CA ILE A 183 -0.28 7.56 1.50
C ILE A 183 1.15 8.06 1.34
N GLU A 184 1.68 8.87 2.26
CA GLU A 184 3.08 9.31 2.26
C GLU A 184 4.03 8.11 2.36
N TYR A 185 3.75 7.16 3.26
CA TYR A 185 4.50 5.91 3.38
C TYR A 185 4.61 5.20 2.03
N ARG A 186 3.49 5.01 1.33
CA ARG A 186 3.47 4.32 0.03
C ARG A 186 4.21 5.09 -1.05
N GLN A 187 4.15 6.42 -1.06
CA GLN A 187 4.91 7.25 -2.00
C GLN A 187 6.43 7.10 -1.83
N ILE A 188 6.90 6.89 -0.61
CA ILE A 188 8.33 6.72 -0.30
C ILE A 188 8.80 5.28 -0.54
N HIS A 189 7.97 4.30 -0.17
CA HIS A 189 8.37 2.91 -0.03
C HIS A 189 7.78 1.98 -1.09
N HIS A 190 7.01 2.49 -2.07
CA HIS A 190 6.57 1.71 -3.23
C HIS A 190 7.26 2.18 -4.51
N SER A 191 7.24 1.32 -5.52
CA SER A 191 7.76 1.62 -6.85
C SER A 191 6.69 1.35 -7.89
N ASN A 192 6.61 2.21 -8.90
CA ASN A 192 5.77 2.01 -10.07
C ASN A 192 6.31 0.93 -11.02
N VAL A 193 7.56 0.50 -10.81
CA VAL A 193 8.21 -0.56 -11.58
C VAL A 193 8.49 -1.72 -10.64
N ILE A 194 7.96 -2.89 -10.99
CA ILE A 194 8.10 -4.12 -10.19
C ILE A 194 8.87 -5.16 -10.99
N LYS A 195 9.92 -5.72 -10.39
CA LYS A 195 10.72 -6.82 -10.93
C LYS A 195 10.52 -8.06 -10.07
N PHE A 196 10.41 -9.24 -10.68
CA PHE A 196 10.41 -10.49 -9.95
C PHE A 196 11.81 -11.03 -9.74
N VAL A 197 12.04 -11.60 -8.56
CA VAL A 197 13.33 -12.13 -8.15
C VAL A 197 13.17 -13.55 -7.60
N GLN A 198 14.22 -14.35 -7.74
CA GLN A 198 14.30 -15.69 -7.13
C GLN A 198 15.11 -15.71 -5.84
N THR A 199 15.95 -14.72 -5.62
CA THR A 199 16.77 -14.62 -4.40
C THR A 199 16.71 -13.19 -3.86
N ILE A 200 16.67 -13.06 -2.54
CA ILE A 200 16.83 -11.78 -1.83
C ILE A 200 17.72 -12.02 -0.60
N SER A 201 18.64 -11.09 -0.32
CA SER A 201 19.46 -11.20 0.90
C SER A 201 18.69 -10.73 2.14
N MET A 202 18.92 -11.38 3.27
CA MET A 202 18.38 -10.95 4.55
C MET A 202 18.81 -9.51 4.89
N ARG A 203 20.02 -9.12 4.49
CA ARG A 203 20.53 -7.75 4.62
C ARG A 203 19.59 -6.74 3.93
N GLU A 204 19.18 -7.00 2.69
CA GLU A 204 18.29 -6.12 1.94
C GLU A 204 16.93 -5.93 2.65
N ILE A 205 16.38 -7.01 3.18
CA ILE A 205 15.11 -7.00 3.93
C ILE A 205 15.24 -6.13 5.20
N LEU A 206 16.36 -6.26 5.93
CA LEU A 206 16.61 -5.49 7.14
C LEU A 206 16.80 -4.00 6.84
N MET A 207 17.66 -3.67 5.87
CA MET A 207 17.95 -2.27 5.51
C MET A 207 16.68 -1.55 5.03
N THR A 208 15.86 -2.22 4.21
CA THR A 208 14.55 -1.68 3.82
C THR A 208 13.63 -1.47 5.02
N GLY A 209 13.63 -2.40 5.98
CA GLY A 209 12.87 -2.26 7.22
C GLY A 209 13.27 -1.02 8.03
N ASN A 210 14.54 -0.64 7.98
CA ASN A 210 15.07 0.53 8.71
C ASN A 210 14.61 1.85 8.10
N ASP A 211 14.53 1.92 6.77
CA ASP A 211 13.92 3.07 6.10
C ASP A 211 12.42 3.19 6.45
N GLN A 212 11.73 2.05 6.56
CA GLN A 212 10.30 2.00 6.80
C GLN A 212 9.92 2.40 8.23
N ILE A 213 10.72 2.04 9.25
CA ILE A 213 10.33 2.25 10.65
C ILE A 213 10.08 3.73 10.95
N LYS A 214 10.86 4.64 10.36
CA LYS A 214 10.67 6.09 10.51
C LYS A 214 9.29 6.55 10.01
N SER A 215 8.87 6.05 8.85
CA SER A 215 7.53 6.36 8.30
C SER A 215 6.41 5.72 9.13
N ILE A 216 6.65 4.56 9.73
CA ILE A 216 5.72 3.93 10.68
C ILE A 216 5.61 4.76 11.96
N THR A 217 6.73 5.27 12.49
CA THR A 217 6.73 6.21 13.62
C THR A 217 5.88 7.44 13.30
N LYS A 218 6.09 8.08 12.14
CA LYS A 218 5.25 9.21 11.70
C LYS A 218 3.76 8.85 11.65
N PHE A 219 3.43 7.68 11.09
CA PHE A 219 2.05 7.20 11.04
C PHE A 219 1.41 7.14 12.43
N LEU A 220 2.13 6.63 13.43
CA LEU A 220 1.65 6.58 14.83
C LEU A 220 1.55 7.97 15.46
N MET A 221 2.48 8.88 15.14
CA MET A 221 2.46 10.26 15.66
C MET A 221 1.26 11.09 15.16
N HIS A 222 0.48 10.61 14.19
CA HIS A 222 -0.80 11.21 13.85
C HIS A 222 -1.92 10.89 14.85
N SER A 223 -1.72 9.92 15.75
CA SER A 223 -2.57 9.65 16.92
C SER A 223 -2.27 10.64 18.04
N VAL A 224 -3.31 11.23 18.63
CA VAL A 224 -3.17 12.13 19.79
C VAL A 224 -2.81 11.35 21.06
N PRO A 225 -3.47 10.22 21.38
CA PRO A 225 -3.06 9.38 22.50
C PRO A 225 -1.60 8.92 22.40
N PHE A 226 -1.14 8.49 21.22
CA PHE A 226 0.27 8.07 21.06
C PHE A 226 1.25 9.20 21.38
N ARG A 227 1.00 10.42 20.87
CA ARG A 227 1.82 11.60 21.17
C ARG A 227 1.83 11.99 22.64
N SER A 228 0.78 11.65 23.38
CA SER A 228 0.65 11.97 24.79
C SER A 228 1.33 10.96 25.72
N LEU A 229 1.77 9.81 25.20
CA LEU A 229 2.51 8.81 25.97
C LEU A 229 3.94 9.30 26.27
N ARG A 230 4.56 8.71 27.31
CA ARG A 230 5.98 8.94 27.59
C ARG A 230 6.83 8.39 26.44
N ASN A 231 7.96 9.04 26.13
CA ASN A 231 8.85 8.59 25.05
C ASN A 231 9.29 7.11 25.19
N GLU A 232 9.49 6.64 26.43
CA GLU A 232 9.78 5.23 26.72
C GLU A 232 8.65 4.31 26.24
N ASP A 233 7.39 4.66 26.54
CA ASP A 233 6.21 3.89 26.14
C ASP A 233 6.00 3.96 24.63
N GLN A 234 6.24 5.12 23.99
CA GLN A 234 6.19 5.28 22.54
C GLN A 234 7.21 4.39 21.84
N MET A 235 8.47 4.37 22.33
CA MET A 235 9.53 3.54 21.77
C MET A 235 9.24 2.05 21.96
N GLN A 236 8.78 1.64 23.14
CA GLN A 236 8.40 0.25 23.40
C GLN A 236 7.24 -0.19 22.53
N MET A 237 6.22 0.67 22.38
CA MET A 237 5.11 0.39 21.46
C MET A 237 5.61 0.23 20.03
N LEU A 238 6.48 1.12 19.54
CA LEU A 238 7.05 1.01 18.19
C LEU A 238 7.81 -0.32 17.99
N LYS A 239 8.67 -0.71 18.96
CA LYS A 239 9.41 -1.98 18.94
C LYS A 239 8.48 -3.19 18.84
N SER A 240 7.37 -3.18 19.56
CA SER A 240 6.37 -4.25 19.52
C SER A 240 5.62 -4.36 18.19
N ILE A 241 5.31 -3.24 17.53
CA ILE A 241 4.34 -3.24 16.42
C ILE A 241 4.96 -3.20 15.02
N TRP A 242 6.14 -2.60 14.84
CA TRP A 242 6.58 -2.17 13.50
C TRP A 242 6.76 -3.33 12.51
N VAL A 243 7.22 -4.50 12.97
CA VAL A 243 7.39 -5.70 12.14
C VAL A 243 6.05 -6.24 11.66
N GLN A 244 5.05 -6.22 12.52
CA GLN A 244 3.72 -6.68 12.17
C GLN A 244 3.01 -5.67 11.27
N TRP A 245 3.14 -4.37 11.58
CA TRP A 245 2.61 -3.28 10.78
C TRP A 245 3.09 -3.37 9.33
N LYS A 246 4.42 -3.45 9.11
CA LYS A 246 4.98 -3.51 7.75
C LYS A 246 4.59 -4.79 7.02
N ARG A 247 4.43 -5.89 7.75
CA ARG A 247 4.02 -7.17 7.16
C ARG A 247 2.58 -7.10 6.68
N LEU A 248 1.66 -6.54 7.47
CA LEU A 248 0.27 -6.40 7.07
C LEU A 248 0.11 -5.42 5.92
N GLU A 249 0.81 -4.27 5.97
CA GLU A 249 0.87 -3.32 4.86
C GLU A 249 1.34 -3.99 3.57
N ARG A 250 2.42 -4.78 3.63
CA ARG A 250 2.98 -5.46 2.47
C ARG A 250 1.97 -6.40 1.81
N TYR A 251 1.21 -7.14 2.61
CA TYR A 251 0.16 -8.02 2.09
C TYR A 251 -1.02 -7.21 1.51
N ALA A 252 -1.44 -6.13 2.17
CA ALA A 252 -2.48 -5.25 1.64
C ALA A 252 -2.08 -4.60 0.31
N SER A 253 -0.84 -4.14 0.21
CA SER A 253 -0.29 -3.53 -1.00
C SER A 253 -0.05 -4.56 -2.10
N THR A 254 0.40 -5.78 -1.75
CA THR A 254 0.46 -6.89 -2.71
C THR A 254 -0.93 -7.21 -3.29
N ALA A 255 -1.95 -7.30 -2.43
CA ALA A 255 -3.33 -7.55 -2.85
C ALA A 255 -3.83 -6.45 -3.80
N GLN A 256 -3.53 -5.19 -3.50
CA GLN A 256 -3.90 -4.05 -4.34
C GLN A 256 -3.18 -4.07 -5.71
N ILE A 257 -1.90 -4.46 -5.75
CA ILE A 257 -1.08 -4.47 -6.97
C ILE A 257 -1.44 -5.64 -7.88
N PHE A 258 -1.57 -6.85 -7.32
CA PHE A 258 -1.68 -8.08 -8.09
C PHE A 258 -3.10 -8.66 -8.13
N GLY A 259 -4.01 -8.20 -7.27
CA GLY A 259 -5.37 -8.73 -7.16
C GLY A 259 -5.35 -10.25 -6.99
N LYS A 260 -6.18 -10.95 -7.77
CA LYS A 260 -6.30 -12.42 -7.72
C LYS A 260 -4.98 -13.16 -7.94
N ARG A 261 -4.05 -12.59 -8.73
CA ARG A 261 -2.73 -13.20 -8.97
C ARG A 261 -1.89 -13.33 -7.70
N MET A 262 -2.11 -12.46 -6.69
CA MET A 262 -1.46 -12.62 -5.39
C MET A 262 -1.67 -14.03 -4.84
N TYR A 263 -2.92 -14.49 -4.87
CA TYR A 263 -3.29 -15.79 -4.31
C TYR A 263 -3.10 -16.92 -5.33
N GLU A 264 -3.54 -16.75 -6.57
CA GLU A 264 -3.46 -17.80 -7.60
C GLU A 264 -2.01 -18.17 -7.94
N ASP A 265 -1.15 -17.17 -8.05
CA ASP A 265 0.26 -17.37 -8.41
C ASP A 265 1.17 -17.38 -7.17
N GLN A 266 0.64 -17.14 -5.96
CA GLN A 266 1.41 -17.03 -4.71
C GLN A 266 2.45 -15.89 -4.76
N ILE A 267 2.05 -14.69 -5.18
CA ILE A 267 2.94 -13.53 -5.34
C ILE A 267 2.95 -12.68 -4.06
N VAL A 268 4.13 -12.19 -3.68
CA VAL A 268 4.29 -11.20 -2.62
C VAL A 268 5.29 -10.11 -3.02
N THR A 269 5.03 -8.85 -2.65
CA THR A 269 6.08 -7.82 -2.71
C THR A 269 7.10 -8.06 -1.60
N LEU A 270 8.36 -7.67 -1.82
CA LEU A 270 9.45 -7.92 -0.86
C LEU A 270 9.96 -6.61 -0.25
N VAL A 271 10.44 -5.73 -1.13
CA VAL A 271 11.02 -4.41 -0.87
C VAL A 271 10.60 -3.49 -2.02
N PRO A 272 10.80 -2.15 -1.96
CA PRO A 272 10.36 -1.25 -3.03
C PRO A 272 10.82 -1.73 -4.41
N GLY A 273 9.85 -2.04 -5.28
CA GLY A 273 10.11 -2.47 -6.66
C GLY A 273 10.47 -3.94 -6.88
N LEU A 274 10.51 -4.76 -5.83
CA LEU A 274 10.73 -6.21 -5.95
C LEU A 274 9.50 -7.01 -5.51
N ALA A 275 9.17 -8.03 -6.28
CA ALA A 275 8.20 -9.06 -5.94
C ALA A 275 8.81 -10.45 -6.15
N ALA A 276 8.16 -11.47 -5.60
CA ALA A 276 8.55 -12.84 -5.87
C ALA A 276 7.38 -13.79 -5.74
N TYR A 277 7.57 -14.97 -6.31
CA TYR A 277 6.75 -16.14 -6.06
C TYR A 277 7.14 -16.73 -4.70
N LEU A 278 6.22 -16.72 -3.74
CA LEU A 278 6.44 -17.11 -2.35
C LEU A 278 6.96 -18.55 -2.21
N ASN A 279 6.59 -19.43 -3.14
CA ASN A 279 7.04 -20.82 -3.21
C ASN A 279 8.36 -21.03 -3.96
N LYS A 280 8.94 -19.98 -4.60
CA LYS A 280 10.19 -20.06 -5.36
C LYS A 280 11.29 -19.13 -4.84
N ILE A 281 10.95 -18.19 -3.96
CA ILE A 281 11.90 -17.22 -3.41
C ILE A 281 12.84 -17.88 -2.41
N HIS A 282 14.14 -17.67 -2.60
CA HIS A 282 15.19 -17.99 -1.64
C HIS A 282 15.57 -16.73 -0.86
N VAL A 283 15.56 -16.81 0.47
CA VAL A 283 16.12 -15.75 1.32
C VAL A 283 17.53 -16.17 1.70
N ASP A 284 18.53 -15.46 1.20
CA ASP A 284 19.92 -15.69 1.58
C ASP A 284 20.16 -15.17 3.00
N CYS A 285 20.33 -16.13 3.91
CA CYS A 285 20.63 -15.92 5.32
C CYS A 285 22.00 -16.50 5.71
N ALA A 286 22.90 -16.78 4.75
CA ALA A 286 24.16 -17.50 5.02
C ALA A 286 25.04 -16.78 6.06
N ALA A 287 25.10 -15.45 6.02
CA ALA A 287 25.82 -14.66 7.01
C ALA A 287 25.17 -14.67 8.41
N PHE A 288 23.89 -15.01 8.52
CA PHE A 288 23.10 -14.89 9.74
C PHE A 288 22.94 -16.21 10.48
N ILE A 289 22.82 -17.32 9.75
CA ILE A 289 22.50 -18.65 10.31
C ILE A 289 23.79 -19.41 10.62
N TYR A 290 23.97 -19.74 11.90
CA TYR A 290 25.10 -20.53 12.38
C TYR A 290 24.83 -22.04 12.37
N LYS A 291 23.59 -22.46 12.62
CA LYS A 291 23.18 -23.87 12.64
C LYS A 291 22.07 -24.11 11.64
N LYS A 292 22.16 -25.19 10.84
CA LYS A 292 21.02 -25.63 10.03
C LYS A 292 19.90 -26.10 10.97
N ALA A 293 18.73 -25.46 10.91
CA ALA A 293 17.51 -25.96 11.53
C ALA A 293 16.62 -26.57 10.45
N GLU A 294 16.52 -27.90 10.40
CA GLU A 294 15.58 -28.57 9.50
C GLU A 294 14.13 -28.10 9.74
N GLY A 295 13.76 -27.84 11.01
CA GLY A 295 12.44 -27.32 11.38
C GLY A 295 12.17 -25.86 10.98
N MET A 296 13.20 -25.05 10.71
CA MET A 296 13.04 -23.64 10.34
C MET A 296 12.34 -23.50 8.98
N LYS A 297 12.70 -24.34 8.01
CA LYS A 297 12.08 -24.33 6.69
C LYS A 297 10.59 -24.63 6.77
N PHE A 298 10.23 -25.72 7.46
CA PHE A 298 8.83 -26.12 7.67
C PHE A 298 8.03 -25.03 8.39
N PHE A 299 8.62 -24.44 9.44
CA PHE A 299 7.99 -23.34 10.16
C PHE A 299 7.70 -22.14 9.25
N MET A 300 8.68 -21.71 8.45
CA MET A 300 8.54 -20.57 7.54
C MET A 300 7.54 -20.85 6.41
N GLU A 301 7.52 -22.07 5.87
CA GLU A 301 6.52 -22.51 4.89
C GLU A 301 5.10 -22.43 5.46
N ASN A 302 4.87 -22.97 6.67
CA ASN A 302 3.57 -22.89 7.33
C ASN A 302 3.15 -21.44 7.60
N PHE A 303 4.08 -20.61 8.08
CA PHE A 303 3.84 -19.18 8.28
C PHE A 303 3.42 -18.49 6.97
N ASN A 304 4.12 -18.76 5.87
CA ASN A 304 3.86 -18.19 4.56
C ASN A 304 2.48 -18.62 4.01
N THR A 305 2.16 -19.92 4.11
CA THR A 305 0.86 -20.46 3.70
C THR A 305 -0.28 -19.78 4.46
N ARG A 306 -0.18 -19.71 5.80
CA ARG A 306 -1.22 -19.09 6.63
C ARG A 306 -1.37 -17.60 6.37
N MET A 307 -0.27 -16.86 6.18
CA MET A 307 -0.34 -15.46 5.79
C MET A 307 -1.02 -15.29 4.42
N MET A 308 -0.80 -16.19 3.46
CA MET A 308 -1.45 -16.12 2.16
C MET A 308 -2.95 -16.45 2.24
N GLU A 309 -3.32 -17.49 2.99
CA GLU A 309 -4.70 -17.99 3.09
C GLU A 309 -5.59 -17.19 4.03
N GLU A 310 -5.11 -16.85 5.22
CA GLU A 310 -5.89 -16.19 6.27
C GLU A 310 -5.83 -14.65 6.20
N VAL A 311 -4.82 -14.09 5.52
CA VAL A 311 -4.63 -12.64 5.39
C VAL A 311 -4.69 -12.20 3.92
N GLY A 312 -3.83 -12.76 3.05
CA GLY A 312 -3.70 -12.35 1.65
C GLY A 312 -5.00 -12.50 0.84
N LYS A 313 -5.59 -13.69 0.84
CA LYS A 313 -6.82 -13.98 0.09
C LYS A 313 -8.00 -13.08 0.54
N PRO A 314 -8.32 -12.94 1.84
CA PRO A 314 -9.37 -12.01 2.27
C PRO A 314 -9.11 -10.56 1.88
N LEU A 315 -7.86 -10.10 1.86
CA LEU A 315 -7.51 -8.74 1.40
C LEU A 315 -7.85 -8.53 -0.08
N VAL A 316 -7.57 -9.53 -0.92
CA VAL A 316 -7.93 -9.52 -2.35
C VAL A 316 -9.45 -9.49 -2.53
N GLU A 317 -10.20 -10.27 -1.74
CA GLU A 317 -11.66 -10.34 -1.84
C GLU A 317 -12.37 -9.07 -1.33
N LEU A 318 -11.77 -8.37 -0.36
CA LEU A 318 -12.36 -7.18 0.22
C LEU A 318 -12.10 -5.92 -0.60
N GLU A 319 -11.01 -5.87 -1.38
CA GLU A 319 -10.61 -4.67 -2.13
C GLU A 319 -10.63 -3.42 -1.22
N LEU A 320 -9.82 -3.45 -0.16
CA LEU A 320 -9.82 -2.39 0.85
C LEU A 320 -9.46 -1.02 0.24
N THR A 321 -10.16 -0.01 0.69
CA THR A 321 -9.79 1.39 0.48
C THR A 321 -8.54 1.73 1.31
N SER A 322 -7.90 2.86 0.98
CA SER A 322 -6.75 3.35 1.76
C SER A 322 -7.15 3.66 3.21
N VAL A 323 -8.34 4.22 3.42
CA VAL A 323 -8.88 4.54 4.76
C VAL A 323 -9.07 3.26 5.59
N GLU A 324 -9.66 2.22 5.00
CA GLU A 324 -9.81 0.92 5.69
C GLU A 324 -8.47 0.26 5.99
N THR A 325 -7.48 0.41 5.09
CA THR A 325 -6.13 -0.10 5.34
C THR A 325 -5.47 0.65 6.49
N ALA A 326 -5.61 1.97 6.56
CA ALA A 326 -5.10 2.79 7.65
C ALA A 326 -5.77 2.41 8.99
N PHE A 327 -7.09 2.23 9.00
CA PHE A 327 -7.82 1.71 10.16
C PHE A 327 -7.27 0.36 10.58
N MET A 328 -7.12 -0.58 9.65
CA MET A 328 -6.67 -1.95 9.93
C MET A 328 -5.28 -1.96 10.58
N LEU A 329 -4.36 -1.14 10.07
CA LEU A 329 -3.00 -0.98 10.59
C LEU A 329 -2.99 -0.33 11.98
N ALA A 330 -3.78 0.75 12.18
CA ALA A 330 -3.91 1.44 13.45
C ALA A 330 -4.54 0.55 14.53
N GLN A 331 -5.68 -0.09 14.20
CA GLN A 331 -6.40 -1.01 15.07
C GLN A 331 -5.48 -2.16 15.54
N MET A 332 -4.72 -2.75 14.62
CA MET A 332 -3.77 -3.80 14.95
C MET A 332 -2.66 -3.30 15.89
N SER A 333 -2.11 -2.10 15.63
CA SER A 333 -1.07 -1.49 16.48
C SER A 333 -1.53 -1.32 17.93
N TRP A 334 -2.74 -0.76 18.14
CA TRP A 334 -3.26 -0.52 19.48
C TRP A 334 -3.65 -1.79 20.23
N GLN A 335 -4.19 -2.80 19.53
CA GLN A 335 -4.48 -4.10 20.14
C GLN A 335 -3.22 -4.82 20.64
N VAL A 336 -2.13 -4.75 19.87
CA VAL A 336 -0.84 -5.33 20.28
C VAL A 336 -0.25 -4.55 21.45
N ALA A 337 -0.19 -3.22 21.34
CA ALA A 337 0.40 -2.36 22.36
C ALA A 337 -0.32 -2.48 23.71
N GLY A 338 -1.66 -2.41 23.72
CA GLY A 338 -2.45 -2.53 24.94
C GLY A 338 -2.29 -3.90 25.61
N LYS A 339 -2.14 -4.97 24.82
CA LYS A 339 -1.89 -6.33 25.33
C LYS A 339 -0.50 -6.48 25.94
N GLU A 340 0.54 -5.92 25.32
CA GLU A 340 1.92 -6.13 25.75
C GLU A 340 2.38 -5.17 26.86
N LEU A 341 2.02 -3.89 26.81
CA LEU A 341 2.60 -2.85 27.67
C LEU A 341 1.73 -2.48 28.89
N GLN A 342 0.43 -2.79 28.85
CA GLN A 342 -0.51 -2.56 29.96
C GLN A 342 -0.53 -1.08 30.45
N GLY A 343 -1.05 -0.81 31.65
CA GLY A 343 -0.97 0.51 32.27
C GLY A 343 -1.60 1.65 31.46
N ASP A 344 -0.90 2.76 31.32
CA ASP A 344 -1.40 3.92 30.58
C ASP A 344 -1.48 3.67 29.06
N VAL A 345 -0.63 2.78 28.52
CA VAL A 345 -0.73 2.34 27.12
C VAL A 345 -2.03 1.59 26.90
N LEU A 346 -2.47 0.73 27.83
CA LEU A 346 -3.76 0.03 27.71
C LEU A 346 -4.92 1.02 27.69
N LYS A 347 -4.96 2.00 28.61
CA LYS A 347 -6.02 3.03 28.63
C LYS A 347 -6.06 3.83 27.33
N ALA A 348 -4.89 4.26 26.84
CA ALA A 348 -4.77 4.95 25.56
C ALA A 348 -5.24 4.06 24.39
N SER A 349 -4.91 2.77 24.42
CA SER A 349 -5.30 1.78 23.41
C SER A 349 -6.82 1.61 23.35
N GLU A 350 -7.50 1.52 24.49
CA GLU A 350 -8.96 1.37 24.54
C GLU A 350 -9.66 2.61 23.98
N SER A 351 -9.26 3.80 24.44
CA SER A 351 -9.81 5.07 23.98
C SER A 351 -9.58 5.31 22.48
N GLU A 352 -8.39 4.97 21.97
CA GLU A 352 -8.07 5.19 20.57
C GLU A 352 -8.78 4.19 19.64
N GLN A 353 -8.93 2.92 20.05
CA GLN A 353 -9.69 1.94 19.28
C GLN A 353 -11.17 2.33 19.15
N GLU A 354 -11.79 2.87 20.21
CA GLU A 354 -13.15 3.40 20.15
C GLU A 354 -13.25 4.58 19.16
N THR A 355 -12.29 5.51 19.22
CA THR A 355 -12.22 6.67 18.32
C THR A 355 -12.11 6.22 16.86
N LEU A 356 -11.17 5.32 16.56
CA LEU A 356 -10.96 4.79 15.20
C LEU A 356 -12.20 4.05 14.68
N ALA A 357 -12.91 3.30 15.53
CA ALA A 357 -14.13 2.61 15.15
C ALA A 357 -15.26 3.59 14.81
N ASN A 358 -15.43 4.66 15.59
CA ASN A 358 -16.40 5.72 15.33
C ASN A 358 -16.08 6.48 14.03
N GLU A 359 -14.81 6.82 13.80
CA GLU A 359 -14.39 7.50 12.57
C GLU A 359 -14.55 6.62 11.34
N LEU A 360 -14.28 5.30 11.44
CA LEU A 360 -14.56 4.35 10.37
C LEU A 360 -16.06 4.20 10.09
N HIS A 361 -16.91 4.22 11.13
CA HIS A 361 -18.37 4.24 10.96
C HIS A 361 -18.81 5.45 10.14
N ILE A 362 -18.34 6.65 10.50
CA ILE A 362 -18.64 7.89 9.77
C ILE A 362 -18.20 7.76 8.31
N TYR A 363 -16.98 7.26 8.05
CA TYR A 363 -16.50 6.99 6.70
C TYR A 363 -17.43 6.09 5.90
N TYR A 364 -17.92 4.99 6.50
CA TYR A 364 -18.83 4.09 5.81
C TYR A 364 -20.20 4.70 5.47
N ILE A 365 -20.75 5.49 6.39
CA ILE A 365 -22.09 6.06 6.23
C ILE A 365 -22.07 7.29 5.32
N GLU A 366 -21.12 8.20 5.54
CA GLU A 366 -21.12 9.50 4.88
C GLU A 366 -20.40 9.47 3.53
N GLU A 367 -19.23 8.82 3.46
CA GLU A 367 -18.40 8.80 2.26
C GLU A 367 -18.76 7.65 1.33
N LEU A 368 -18.72 6.41 1.83
CA LEU A 368 -19.03 5.23 1.01
C LEU A 368 -20.52 4.96 0.86
N ARG A 369 -21.36 5.55 1.73
CA ARG A 369 -22.82 5.40 1.73
C ARG A 369 -23.26 3.94 1.73
N LEU A 370 -22.57 3.11 2.52
CA LEU A 370 -22.88 1.69 2.64
C LEU A 370 -24.07 1.50 3.59
N PRO A 371 -25.20 0.94 3.13
CA PRO A 371 -26.37 0.76 3.98
C PRO A 371 -26.16 -0.33 5.05
N ASN A 372 -25.26 -1.28 4.79
CA ASN A 372 -24.86 -2.31 5.75
C ASN A 372 -23.41 -2.73 5.51
N TYR A 373 -22.50 -2.27 6.38
CA TYR A 373 -21.07 -2.59 6.32
C TYR A 373 -20.65 -3.64 7.37
N ALA A 374 -21.58 -4.18 8.17
CA ALA A 374 -21.24 -5.03 9.31
C ALA A 374 -20.45 -6.29 8.90
N SER A 375 -20.85 -6.96 7.82
CA SER A 375 -20.13 -8.12 7.29
C SER A 375 -18.72 -7.76 6.81
N ARG A 376 -18.54 -6.54 6.30
CA ARG A 376 -17.24 -6.03 5.84
C ARG A 376 -16.31 -5.77 7.02
N LEU A 377 -16.82 -5.13 8.08
CA LEU A 377 -16.09 -4.91 9.32
C LEU A 377 -15.66 -6.22 9.98
N ILE A 378 -16.55 -7.23 10.04
CA ILE A 378 -16.22 -8.56 10.58
C ILE A 378 -15.03 -9.17 9.81
N LYS A 379 -15.04 -9.08 8.48
CA LYS A 379 -13.93 -9.60 7.66
C LYS A 379 -12.62 -8.84 7.90
N ILE A 380 -12.66 -7.51 8.04
CA ILE A 380 -11.48 -6.70 8.41
C ILE A 380 -10.93 -7.14 9.76
N MET A 381 -11.78 -7.29 10.77
CA MET A 381 -11.36 -7.75 12.10
C MET A 381 -10.77 -9.17 12.07
N ASN A 382 -11.33 -10.07 11.27
CA ASN A 382 -10.78 -11.42 11.10
C ASN A 382 -9.37 -11.39 10.52
N ILE A 383 -9.10 -10.51 9.55
CA ILE A 383 -7.75 -10.33 8.97
C ILE A 383 -6.77 -9.83 10.04
N ILE A 384 -7.16 -8.83 10.82
CA ILE A 384 -6.32 -8.28 11.91
C ILE A 384 -5.96 -9.37 12.91
N ASN A 385 -6.98 -10.10 13.39
CA ASN A 385 -6.81 -11.16 14.38
C ASN A 385 -5.95 -12.31 13.85
N ALA A 386 -6.13 -12.71 12.58
CA ALA A 386 -5.30 -13.72 11.94
C ALA A 386 -3.84 -13.26 11.84
N ALA A 387 -3.60 -12.04 11.38
CA ALA A 387 -2.26 -11.47 11.26
C ALA A 387 -1.55 -11.40 12.63
N GLN A 388 -2.26 -11.02 13.70
CA GLN A 388 -1.75 -11.02 15.08
C GLN A 388 -1.43 -12.41 15.57
N LYS A 389 -2.36 -13.35 15.44
CA LYS A 389 -2.14 -14.73 15.87
C LYS A 389 -0.90 -15.33 15.20
N ILE A 390 -0.80 -15.19 13.88
CA ILE A 390 0.36 -15.68 13.10
C ILE A 390 1.65 -14.96 13.53
N HIS A 391 1.59 -13.67 13.84
CA HIS A 391 2.75 -12.92 14.32
C HIS A 391 3.25 -13.43 15.67
N PHE A 392 2.36 -13.57 16.67
CA PHE A 392 2.73 -14.02 18.01
C PHE A 392 3.28 -15.45 18.03
N GLU A 393 2.66 -16.37 17.27
CA GLU A 393 3.17 -17.74 17.14
C GLU A 393 4.58 -17.75 16.53
N ARG A 394 4.83 -16.87 15.53
CA ARG A 394 6.18 -16.69 14.98
C ARG A 394 7.14 -16.09 15.99
N GLN A 395 6.73 -15.12 16.79
CA GLN A 395 7.58 -14.55 17.82
C GLN A 395 7.99 -15.62 18.85
N SER A 396 7.05 -16.45 19.31
CA SER A 396 7.36 -17.58 20.22
C SER A 396 8.34 -18.57 19.61
N PHE A 397 8.22 -18.87 18.31
CA PHE A 397 9.19 -19.71 17.61
C PHE A 397 10.56 -19.03 17.51
N MET A 398 10.60 -17.75 17.17
CA MET A 398 11.86 -16.99 17.10
C MET A 398 12.56 -16.91 18.46
N ASP A 399 11.82 -16.81 19.57
CA ASP A 399 12.40 -16.84 20.91
C ASP A 399 13.07 -18.20 21.20
N LEU A 400 12.50 -19.33 20.75
CA LEU A 400 13.17 -20.64 20.82
C LEU A 400 14.44 -20.65 19.97
N VAL A 401 14.36 -20.14 18.74
CA VAL A 401 15.50 -20.10 17.81
C VAL A 401 16.66 -19.28 18.40
N ARG A 402 16.35 -18.20 19.12
CA ARG A 402 17.33 -17.40 19.86
C ARG A 402 17.97 -18.19 21.01
N ILE A 403 17.18 -18.91 21.82
CA ILE A 403 17.68 -19.72 22.95
C ILE A 403 18.70 -20.78 22.50
N PHE A 404 18.57 -21.31 21.28
CA PHE A 404 19.48 -22.33 20.74
C PHE A 404 20.65 -21.76 19.90
N ASP A 405 20.82 -20.43 19.89
CA ASP A 405 21.87 -19.70 19.17
C ASP A 405 21.94 -20.06 17.67
N PHE A 406 20.78 -20.13 17.01
CA PHE A 406 20.72 -20.39 15.57
C PHE A 406 21.21 -19.20 14.74
N PHE A 407 21.02 -17.98 15.25
CA PHE A 407 21.49 -16.76 14.63
C PHE A 407 22.70 -16.19 15.37
N ARG A 408 23.73 -15.79 14.64
CA ARG A 408 24.89 -15.07 15.18
C ARG A 408 24.82 -13.61 14.77
N VAL A 409 23.93 -12.87 15.42
CA VAL A 409 23.66 -11.46 15.13
C VAL A 409 23.75 -10.67 16.43
N HIS A 410 24.61 -9.65 16.43
CA HIS A 410 24.66 -8.65 17.50
C HIS A 410 24.04 -7.36 17.01
N VAL A 411 23.00 -6.91 17.71
CA VAL A 411 22.32 -5.64 17.45
C VAL A 411 22.57 -4.71 18.62
N SER A 412 22.85 -3.42 18.38
CA SER A 412 23.02 -2.44 19.46
C SER A 412 21.78 -2.27 20.34
N ASP A 413 20.58 -2.48 19.80
CA ASP A 413 19.34 -2.68 20.58
C ASP A 413 18.61 -3.94 20.05
N PRO A 414 18.71 -5.09 20.76
CA PRO A 414 18.12 -6.34 20.30
C PRO A 414 16.58 -6.36 20.24
N GLU A 415 15.89 -5.52 21.01
CA GLU A 415 14.43 -5.58 21.15
C GLU A 415 13.74 -5.22 19.83
N ILE A 416 14.30 -4.27 19.07
CA ILE A 416 13.72 -3.82 17.80
C ILE A 416 13.67 -4.94 16.73
N TYR A 417 14.57 -5.92 16.81
CA TYR A 417 14.62 -7.07 15.92
C TYR A 417 14.26 -8.37 16.63
N LYS A 418 13.56 -8.30 17.78
CA LYS A 418 13.11 -9.48 18.52
C LYS A 418 12.27 -10.43 17.65
N ALA A 419 11.52 -9.88 16.69
CA ALA A 419 10.76 -10.69 15.74
C ALA A 419 11.62 -11.27 14.59
N TYR A 420 12.91 -10.96 14.50
CA TYR A 420 13.79 -11.37 13.40
C TYR A 420 14.88 -12.36 13.81
N PHE A 421 15.47 -12.20 15.00
CA PHE A 421 16.59 -12.99 15.49
C PHE A 421 16.42 -13.34 16.96
#